data_AF-A0A7S3H830-F1
#
_entry.id   AF-A0A7S3H830-F1
#
_cell.length_a   1.000
_cell.length_b   1.000
_cell.length_c   1.000
_cell.angle_alpha   90.00
_cell.angle_beta   90.00
_cell.angle_gamma   90.00
#
_symmetry.space_group_name_H-M   'P 1'
#
loop_
_entity.id
_entity.type
_entity.pdbx_description
1 polymer ?
#
loop_
_entity_poly.entity_id
_entity_poly.type
_entity_poly.pdbx_seq_one_letter_code
_entity_poly.pdbx_strand_id
1 'polypeptide(L)'
;STFVSPRFVVSLAPAETYIMSVSDVATETGNKRSVCNVDWFENIKLLSGSEVLDIKEWKDEEGRSSDGFIGRDFIHSEHAAVRIIDYVKLPAIKPDLNGTSTENFPRLVGPAHFTPRCESHRGLCHGGSYCALMDDAIGWMGFCVSGECKPWSGYTVQVNTALKKSVKVDSIVKIEAWVKKREGARKFWISVRVCDPEHETCVYCEGEGLFLLSATQS
;
A
#
# COMPACT_ATOMS: atom_id res chain seq x y z
N SER A 1 -3.82 -47.62 -30.00
CA SER A 1 -3.14 -47.16 -28.78
C SER A 1 -4.05 -46.18 -28.07
N THR A 2 -4.56 -46.56 -26.91
CA THR A 2 -5.48 -45.74 -26.11
C THR A 2 -4.66 -44.84 -25.20
N PHE A 3 -4.72 -43.53 -25.42
CA PHE A 3 -4.03 -42.53 -24.62
C PHE A 3 -4.83 -42.30 -23.34
N VAL A 4 -4.32 -42.77 -22.20
CA VAL A 4 -4.90 -42.52 -20.87
C VAL A 4 -4.18 -41.30 -20.29
N SER A 5 -4.91 -40.20 -20.12
CA SER A 5 -4.38 -39.00 -19.45
C SER A 5 -4.37 -39.21 -17.94
N PRO A 6 -3.28 -38.88 -17.21
CA PRO A 6 -3.27 -38.98 -15.76
C PRO A 6 -4.11 -37.85 -15.15
N ARG A 7 -5.09 -38.23 -14.33
CA ARG A 7 -5.79 -37.30 -13.43
C ARG A 7 -4.94 -37.12 -12.18
N PHE A 8 -4.28 -35.98 -12.04
CA PHE A 8 -3.72 -35.55 -10.76
C PHE A 8 -4.83 -34.90 -9.94
N VAL A 9 -5.22 -35.53 -8.83
CA VAL A 9 -6.03 -34.90 -7.79
C VAL A 9 -5.04 -34.25 -6.82
N VAL A 10 -4.82 -32.95 -6.96
CA VAL A 10 -4.13 -32.17 -5.93
C VAL A 10 -5.18 -31.75 -4.91
N SER A 11 -5.24 -32.46 -3.79
CA SER A 11 -5.98 -32.02 -2.61
C SER A 11 -5.19 -30.89 -1.94
N LEU A 12 -5.59 -29.64 -2.20
CA LEU A 12 -5.16 -28.51 -1.39
C LEU A 12 -6.14 -28.40 -0.23
N ALA A 13 -5.69 -28.77 0.97
CA ALA A 13 -6.37 -28.40 2.20
C ALA A 13 -6.49 -26.85 2.25
N PRO A 14 -7.65 -26.29 2.62
CA PRO A 14 -7.74 -24.85 2.80
C PRO A 14 -6.88 -24.47 4.01
N ALA A 15 -5.80 -23.73 3.76
CA ALA A 15 -5.18 -22.94 4.81
C ALA A 15 -6.19 -21.87 5.22
N GLU A 16 -6.91 -22.11 6.32
CA GLU A 16 -7.75 -21.11 6.96
C GLU A 16 -6.87 -19.92 7.35
N THR A 17 -6.92 -18.89 6.52
CA THR A 17 -6.28 -17.61 6.79
C THR A 17 -7.21 -16.89 7.76
N TYR A 18 -6.78 -16.73 9.02
CA TYR A 18 -7.44 -15.87 9.99
C TYR A 18 -7.19 -14.42 9.57
N ILE A 19 -8.01 -13.92 8.66
CA ILE A 19 -8.12 -12.48 8.43
C ILE A 19 -8.96 -11.94 9.57
N MET A 20 -8.42 -11.03 10.38
CA MET A 20 -9.21 -10.31 11.38
C MET A 20 -10.41 -9.67 10.68
N SER A 21 -11.60 -10.25 10.88
CA SER A 21 -12.83 -9.53 10.61
C SER A 21 -12.89 -8.40 11.62
N VAL A 22 -13.04 -7.16 11.16
CA VAL A 22 -13.47 -6.07 12.01
C VAL A 22 -14.82 -6.48 12.57
N SER A 23 -14.85 -7.02 13.79
CA SER A 23 -16.11 -7.38 14.43
C SER A 23 -16.91 -6.11 14.59
N ASP A 24 -18.16 -6.14 14.13
CA ASP A 24 -19.12 -5.05 14.24
C ASP A 24 -19.24 -4.58 15.69
N VAL A 25 -18.65 -3.43 16.00
CA VAL A 25 -19.05 -2.61 17.14
C VAL A 25 -20.11 -1.64 16.61
N ALA A 26 -21.35 -2.11 16.57
CA ALA A 26 -22.50 -1.22 16.56
C ALA A 26 -22.81 -0.85 18.01
N THR A 27 -22.77 0.44 18.34
CA THR A 27 -23.73 1.04 19.27
C THR A 27 -23.95 2.49 18.87
N GLU A 28 -25.23 2.85 18.88
CA GLU A 28 -25.77 4.18 18.71
C GLU A 28 -25.03 5.20 19.58
N THR A 29 -24.42 6.21 18.96
CA THR A 29 -24.23 7.60 19.41
C THR A 29 -23.14 8.22 18.55
N GLY A 30 -23.33 9.46 18.12
CA GLY A 30 -22.54 10.16 17.09
C GLY A 30 -21.09 10.49 17.44
N ASN A 31 -20.30 9.49 17.82
CA ASN A 31 -18.85 9.57 17.86
C ASN A 31 -18.29 9.14 16.51
N LYS A 32 -17.49 10.03 15.89
CA LYS A 32 -16.68 9.73 14.72
C LYS A 32 -15.97 8.38 14.93
N ARG A 33 -16.28 7.39 14.08
CA ARG A 33 -15.65 6.07 14.09
C ARG A 33 -14.12 6.27 14.01
N SER A 34 -13.43 5.97 15.11
CA SER A 34 -11.99 5.75 15.09
C SER A 34 -11.78 4.52 14.22
N VAL A 35 -11.26 4.72 13.02
CA VAL A 35 -10.87 3.64 12.12
C VAL A 35 -9.69 2.94 12.77
N CYS A 36 -10.03 1.86 13.49
CA CYS A 36 -9.20 0.73 13.93
C CYS A 36 -7.80 1.09 14.44
N ASN A 37 -7.60 0.96 15.76
CA ASN A 37 -6.25 0.76 16.30
C ASN A 37 -5.68 -0.53 15.70
N VAL A 38 -4.69 -0.40 14.82
CA VAL A 38 -4.04 -1.53 14.16
C VAL A 38 -2.75 -1.80 14.92
N ASP A 39 -2.78 -2.70 15.90
CA ASP A 39 -1.69 -2.91 16.88
C ASP A 39 -0.31 -3.10 16.23
N TRP A 40 -0.23 -3.86 15.14
CA TRP A 40 1.03 -4.06 14.42
C TRP A 40 1.58 -2.75 13.82
N PHE A 41 0.71 -1.84 13.42
CA PHE A 41 1.08 -0.57 12.83
C PHE A 41 1.53 0.43 13.91
N GLU A 42 0.89 0.43 15.07
CA GLU A 42 1.35 1.22 16.22
C GLU A 42 2.77 0.82 16.64
N ASN A 43 3.09 -0.48 16.63
CA ASN A 43 4.46 -0.95 16.88
C ASN A 43 5.46 -0.44 15.84
N ILE A 44 5.05 -0.29 14.58
CA ILE A 44 5.90 0.26 13.51
C ILE A 44 6.17 1.75 13.74
N LYS A 45 5.19 2.52 14.20
CA LYS A 45 5.35 3.95 14.56
C LYS A 45 6.34 4.18 15.71
N LEU A 46 6.56 3.15 16.54
CA LEU A 46 7.49 3.21 17.67
C LEU A 46 8.93 2.84 17.29
N LEU A 47 9.17 2.38 16.05
CA LEU A 47 10.53 2.04 15.60
C LEU A 47 11.41 3.30 15.54
N SER A 48 12.66 3.17 15.97
CA SER A 48 13.62 4.27 15.97
C SER A 48 13.82 4.84 14.55
N GLY A 49 13.63 6.16 14.41
CA GLY A 49 13.78 6.87 13.14
C GLY A 49 12.61 6.71 12.19
N SER A 50 11.51 6.07 12.62
CA SER A 50 10.26 6.08 11.87
C SER A 50 9.60 7.46 11.91
N GLU A 51 8.90 7.80 10.83
CA GLU A 51 8.20 9.08 10.67
C GLU A 51 6.81 8.81 10.08
N VAL A 52 5.75 9.14 10.81
CA VAL A 52 4.38 9.13 10.27
C VAL A 52 4.28 10.26 9.26
N LEU A 53 3.81 9.96 8.05
CA LEU A 53 3.59 10.99 7.04
C LEU A 53 2.39 11.85 7.45
N ASP A 54 2.65 13.12 7.76
CA ASP A 54 1.60 14.09 8.09
C ASP A 54 1.27 14.96 6.87
N ILE A 55 0.36 14.46 6.04
CA ILE A 55 -0.07 15.13 4.81
C ILE A 55 -1.40 15.83 5.08
N LYS A 56 -1.38 17.16 5.06
CA LYS A 56 -2.55 18.00 5.29
C LYS A 56 -3.69 17.62 4.34
N GLU A 57 -3.35 17.42 3.07
CA GLU A 57 -4.31 17.07 2.04
C GLU A 57 -5.04 15.78 2.39
N TRP A 58 -4.42 14.77 3.01
CA TRP A 58 -5.13 13.54 3.40
C TRP A 58 -6.24 13.77 4.44
N LYS A 59 -6.03 14.74 5.34
CA LYS A 59 -6.91 14.97 6.50
C LYS A 59 -8.01 16.01 6.22
N ASP A 60 -7.75 16.95 5.33
CA ASP A 60 -8.63 18.08 5.03
C ASP A 60 -9.25 17.97 3.63
N GLU A 61 -10.25 17.08 3.47
CA GLU A 61 -10.91 16.87 2.17
C GLU A 61 -11.54 18.17 1.62
N GLU A 62 -12.07 19.02 2.50
CA GLU A 62 -12.73 20.28 2.10
C GLU A 62 -11.70 21.31 1.59
N GLY A 63 -10.56 21.42 2.27
CA GLY A 63 -9.46 22.32 1.92
C GLY A 63 -8.72 21.93 0.64
N ARG A 64 -8.75 20.67 0.19
CA ARG A 64 -8.03 20.24 -1.04
C ARG A 64 -8.38 21.05 -2.27
N SER A 65 -9.61 21.56 -2.35
CA SER A 65 -10.06 22.37 -3.48
C SER A 65 -9.24 23.65 -3.66
N SER A 66 -8.71 24.23 -2.57
CA SER A 66 -7.81 25.39 -2.66
C SER A 66 -6.42 25.03 -3.16
N ASP A 67 -6.02 23.76 -3.04
CA ASP A 67 -4.71 23.24 -3.46
C ASP A 67 -4.78 22.64 -4.89
N GLY A 68 -5.87 22.87 -5.62
CA GLY A 68 -6.02 22.51 -7.03
C GLY A 68 -6.72 21.17 -7.30
N PHE A 69 -7.20 20.47 -6.26
CA PHE A 69 -8.03 19.28 -6.47
C PHE A 69 -9.40 19.67 -7.00
N ILE A 70 -9.80 19.06 -8.12
CA ILE A 70 -11.15 19.21 -8.68
C ILE A 70 -12.09 18.13 -8.11
N GLY A 71 -11.54 16.95 -7.82
CA GLY A 71 -12.27 15.78 -7.33
C GLY A 71 -11.95 15.41 -5.89
N ARG A 72 -12.42 14.24 -5.48
CA ARG A 72 -12.02 13.61 -4.21
C ARG A 72 -10.80 12.73 -4.44
N ASP A 73 -9.96 12.61 -3.42
CA ASP A 73 -8.83 11.69 -3.45
C ASP A 73 -9.33 10.25 -3.60
N PHE A 74 -8.66 9.48 -4.47
CA PHE A 74 -9.10 8.15 -4.84
C PHE A 74 -8.85 7.10 -3.76
N ILE A 75 -7.90 7.35 -2.85
CA ILE A 75 -7.37 6.39 -1.87
C ILE A 75 -7.54 6.90 -0.44
N HIS A 76 -7.17 8.14 -0.17
CA HIS A 76 -7.17 8.71 1.18
C HIS A 76 -8.53 9.30 1.58
N SER A 77 -9.54 9.20 0.71
CA SER A 77 -10.89 9.67 1.05
C SER A 77 -11.61 8.70 1.99
N GLU A 78 -12.46 9.23 2.88
CA GLU A 78 -13.39 8.42 3.69
C GLU A 78 -14.32 7.55 2.81
N HIS A 79 -14.50 7.94 1.55
CA HIS A 79 -15.38 7.30 0.60
C HIS A 79 -14.67 6.42 -0.44
N ALA A 80 -13.35 6.29 -0.35
CA ALA A 80 -12.53 5.50 -1.24
C ALA A 80 -12.90 4.00 -1.21
N ALA A 81 -12.76 3.33 -2.34
CA ALA A 81 -13.00 1.89 -2.46
C ALA A 81 -12.01 1.08 -1.62
N VAL A 82 -10.73 1.46 -1.72
CA VAL A 82 -9.65 1.01 -0.85
C VAL A 82 -9.00 2.25 -0.28
N ARG A 83 -8.62 2.21 0.99
CA ARG A 83 -7.97 3.32 1.67
C ARG A 83 -6.67 2.93 2.29
N ILE A 84 -5.72 3.86 2.30
CA ILE A 84 -4.59 3.78 3.22
C ILE A 84 -4.98 4.59 4.45
N ILE A 85 -4.86 3.97 5.62
CA ILE A 85 -5.21 4.62 6.88
C ILE A 85 -4.16 5.67 7.24
N ASP A 86 -2.90 5.30 7.09
CA ASP A 86 -1.74 6.17 7.33
C ASP A 86 -0.51 5.51 6.72
N TYR A 87 0.55 6.31 6.54
CA TYR A 87 1.85 5.82 6.16
C TYR A 87 2.91 6.15 7.20
N VAL A 88 3.82 5.21 7.42
CA VAL A 88 5.06 5.40 8.16
C VAL A 88 6.23 5.23 7.21
N LYS A 89 7.05 6.26 7.11
CA LYS A 89 8.36 6.23 6.47
C LYS A 89 9.35 5.64 7.47
N LEU A 90 9.84 4.46 7.16
CA LEU A 90 10.92 3.80 7.90
C LEU A 90 12.27 4.26 7.37
N PRO A 91 13.25 4.46 8.27
CA PRO A 91 14.57 4.89 7.85
C PRO A 91 15.19 3.81 6.98
N ALA A 92 16.07 4.27 6.10
CA ALA A 92 16.79 3.42 5.19
C ALA A 92 17.65 2.41 5.98
N ILE A 93 17.46 1.10 5.75
CA ILE A 93 18.23 0.06 6.45
C ILE A 93 19.67 0.22 5.98
N LYS A 94 20.59 0.58 6.89
CA LYS A 94 22.03 0.66 6.59
C LYS A 94 22.41 -0.52 5.68
N PRO A 95 23.18 -0.29 4.60
CA PRO A 95 23.44 -1.31 3.61
C PRO A 95 23.88 -2.60 4.29
N ASP A 96 23.49 -3.72 3.69
CA ASP A 96 23.93 -5.03 4.12
C ASP A 96 25.43 -5.01 4.43
N LEU A 97 25.89 -5.87 5.35
CA LEU A 97 27.32 -6.01 5.66
C LEU A 97 28.17 -6.33 4.41
N ASN A 98 27.53 -6.69 3.29
CA ASN A 98 28.14 -6.97 1.99
C ASN A 98 28.28 -5.72 1.09
N GLY A 99 27.78 -4.56 1.49
CA GLY A 99 28.01 -3.27 0.83
C GLY A 99 27.47 -3.17 -0.60
N THR A 100 26.44 -3.94 -0.96
CA THR A 100 26.04 -4.10 -2.38
C THR A 100 25.13 -2.99 -2.92
N SER A 101 24.52 -2.16 -2.06
CA SER A 101 23.79 -0.95 -2.46
C SER A 101 24.42 0.29 -1.85
N THR A 102 24.94 1.21 -2.68
CA THR A 102 25.45 2.52 -2.25
C THR A 102 24.33 3.53 -2.00
N GLU A 103 23.13 3.27 -2.53
CA GLU A 103 21.97 4.13 -2.32
C GLU A 103 21.07 3.53 -1.24
N ASN A 104 20.86 4.30 -0.17
CA ASN A 104 20.08 3.89 1.00
C ASN A 104 18.79 4.71 1.03
N PHE A 105 17.70 4.13 0.51
CA PHE A 105 16.38 4.77 0.47
C PHE A 105 15.51 4.33 1.65
N PRO A 106 14.59 5.18 2.13
CA PRO A 106 13.62 4.77 3.12
C PRO A 106 12.68 3.68 2.57
N ARG A 107 11.88 3.10 3.46
CA ARG A 107 10.72 2.28 3.09
C ARG A 107 9.45 2.96 3.54
N LEU A 108 8.35 2.69 2.87
CA LEU A 108 7.04 3.21 3.23
C LEU A 108 6.12 2.06 3.60
N VAL A 109 5.49 2.11 4.78
CA VAL A 109 4.62 1.04 5.29
C VAL A 109 3.31 1.63 5.79
N GLY A 110 2.17 1.00 5.50
CA GLY A 110 0.88 1.47 5.97
C GLY A 110 -0.17 0.35 6.05
N PRO A 111 -1.27 0.53 6.81
CA PRO A 111 -2.43 -0.33 6.74
C PRO A 111 -3.31 0.09 5.56
N ALA A 112 -3.65 -0.85 4.70
CA ALA A 112 -4.62 -0.67 3.63
C ALA A 112 -5.94 -1.37 3.99
N HIS A 113 -7.04 -0.61 4.03
CA HIS A 113 -8.38 -1.13 4.29
C HIS A 113 -9.17 -1.22 2.99
N PHE A 114 -9.51 -2.46 2.62
CA PHE A 114 -10.36 -2.77 1.48
C PHE A 114 -11.83 -2.67 1.89
N THR A 115 -12.47 -1.53 1.64
CA THR A 115 -13.84 -1.25 2.13
C THR A 115 -14.91 -2.04 1.35
N PRO A 116 -16.20 -2.03 1.75
CA PRO A 116 -17.25 -2.70 0.97
C PRO A 116 -17.38 -2.16 -0.46
N ARG A 117 -16.93 -0.93 -0.70
CA ARG A 117 -17.00 -0.27 -2.02
C ARG A 117 -15.98 -0.81 -3.03
N CYS A 118 -15.03 -1.65 -2.60
CA CYS A 118 -14.13 -2.32 -3.53
C CYS A 118 -14.62 -3.71 -3.95
N GLU A 119 -15.83 -4.14 -3.59
CA GLU A 119 -16.31 -5.46 -3.98
C GLU A 119 -16.35 -5.62 -5.51
N SER A 120 -15.81 -6.74 -6.00
CA SER A 120 -16.06 -7.22 -7.35
C SER A 120 -17.20 -8.23 -7.35
N HIS A 121 -17.04 -9.33 -6.62
CA HIS A 121 -18.02 -10.39 -6.53
C HIS A 121 -17.76 -11.28 -5.31
N ARG A 122 -18.84 -11.78 -4.70
CA ARG A 122 -18.80 -12.81 -3.63
C ARG A 122 -17.95 -12.39 -2.43
N GLY A 123 -18.00 -11.11 -2.04
CA GLY A 123 -17.23 -10.55 -0.94
C GLY A 123 -15.72 -10.47 -1.21
N LEU A 124 -15.29 -10.57 -2.47
CA LEU A 124 -13.88 -10.42 -2.87
C LEU A 124 -13.63 -9.06 -3.51
N CYS A 125 -12.46 -8.50 -3.24
CA CYS A 125 -12.05 -7.19 -3.71
C CYS A 125 -11.74 -7.17 -5.22
N HIS A 126 -12.04 -6.05 -5.87
CA HIS A 126 -11.81 -5.83 -7.29
C HIS A 126 -10.33 -5.60 -7.60
N GLY A 127 -9.83 -6.20 -8.68
CA GLY A 127 -8.44 -6.05 -9.13
C GLY A 127 -8.00 -4.60 -9.33
N GLY A 128 -8.91 -3.75 -9.79
CA GLY A 128 -8.69 -2.30 -9.93
C GLY A 128 -8.36 -1.58 -8.61
N SER A 129 -8.86 -2.07 -7.48
CA SER A 129 -8.54 -1.51 -6.16
C SER A 129 -7.09 -1.80 -5.77
N TYR A 130 -6.58 -2.99 -6.09
CA TYR A 130 -5.15 -3.27 -5.91
C TYR A 130 -4.30 -2.35 -6.78
N CYS A 131 -4.66 -2.18 -8.06
CA CYS A 131 -3.89 -1.32 -8.98
C CYS A 131 -3.79 0.12 -8.47
N ALA A 132 -4.92 0.69 -8.02
CA ALA A 132 -4.94 2.03 -7.47
C ALA A 132 -4.14 2.14 -6.15
N LEU A 133 -4.21 1.12 -5.31
CA LEU A 133 -3.41 1.05 -4.09
C LEU A 133 -1.90 0.98 -4.39
N MET A 134 -1.50 0.26 -5.44
CA MET A 134 -0.10 0.21 -5.89
C MET A 134 0.36 1.58 -6.42
N ASP A 135 -0.45 2.24 -7.24
CA ASP A 135 -0.13 3.57 -7.79
C ASP A 135 0.13 4.60 -6.69
N ASP A 136 -0.74 4.65 -5.67
CA ASP A 136 -0.58 5.54 -4.53
C ASP A 136 0.70 5.24 -3.74
N ALA A 137 0.95 3.96 -3.42
CA ALA A 137 2.16 3.56 -2.71
C ALA A 137 3.45 3.87 -3.50
N ILE A 138 3.43 3.68 -4.82
CA ILE A 138 4.54 4.05 -5.72
C ILE A 138 4.75 5.56 -5.69
N GLY A 139 3.69 6.35 -5.81
CA GLY A 139 3.74 7.81 -5.79
C GLY A 139 4.33 8.34 -4.48
N TRP A 140 3.78 7.91 -3.35
CA TRP A 140 4.21 8.36 -2.03
C TRP A 140 5.62 7.91 -1.65
N MET A 141 6.02 6.70 -2.03
CA MET A 141 7.40 6.26 -1.90
C MET A 141 8.32 7.10 -2.79
N GLY A 142 7.88 7.44 -4.01
CA GLY A 142 8.56 8.37 -4.92
C GLY A 142 8.81 9.75 -4.30
N PHE A 143 7.82 10.30 -3.60
CA PHE A 143 7.97 11.57 -2.88
C PHE A 143 8.92 11.49 -1.68
N CYS A 144 9.23 10.30 -1.18
CA CYS A 144 10.12 10.08 -0.03
C CYS A 144 11.58 9.75 -0.41
N VAL A 145 11.91 9.57 -1.70
CA VAL A 145 13.26 9.13 -2.12
C VAL A 145 14.38 10.13 -1.78
N SER A 146 14.04 11.38 -1.49
CA SER A 146 15.00 12.42 -1.06
C SER A 146 15.34 12.38 0.44
N GLY A 147 14.69 11.48 1.21
CA GLY A 147 14.76 11.44 2.67
C GLY A 147 13.68 12.29 3.35
N GLU A 148 13.19 13.34 2.68
CA GLU A 148 12.02 14.12 3.07
C GLU A 148 10.84 13.76 2.17
N CYS A 149 9.62 13.75 2.71
CA CYS A 149 8.41 13.60 1.91
C CYS A 149 8.09 14.94 1.23
N LYS A 150 8.16 14.99 -0.11
CA LYS A 150 7.86 16.18 -0.91
C LYS A 150 6.71 15.86 -1.88
N PRO A 151 5.45 16.05 -1.47
CA PRO A 151 4.30 15.89 -2.36
C PRO A 151 4.50 16.68 -3.65
N TRP A 152 4.04 16.14 -4.78
CA TRP A 152 4.10 16.79 -6.10
C TRP A 152 5.51 17.00 -6.68
N SER A 153 6.57 16.48 -6.03
CA SER A 153 7.95 16.56 -6.53
C SER A 153 8.25 15.64 -7.73
N GLY A 154 7.23 14.92 -8.21
CA GLY A 154 7.33 13.95 -9.28
C GLY A 154 5.99 13.31 -9.61
N TYR A 155 6.02 12.24 -10.40
CA TYR A 155 4.81 11.53 -10.82
C TYR A 155 5.11 10.07 -11.18
N THR A 156 4.11 9.22 -10.99
CA THR A 156 4.13 7.83 -11.45
C THR A 156 3.99 7.79 -12.97
N VAL A 157 4.84 7.00 -13.63
CA VAL A 157 4.84 6.80 -15.09
C VAL A 157 4.30 5.43 -15.47
N GLN A 158 4.51 4.44 -14.62
CA GLN A 158 4.13 3.07 -14.89
C GLN A 158 3.76 2.38 -13.58
N VAL A 159 2.71 1.55 -13.64
CA VAL A 159 2.29 0.66 -12.57
C VAL A 159 2.00 -0.71 -13.18
N ASN A 160 2.74 -1.72 -12.73
CA ASN A 160 2.49 -3.13 -13.02
C ASN A 160 2.01 -3.79 -11.75
N THR A 161 0.87 -4.47 -11.82
CA THR A 161 0.25 -5.14 -10.67
C THR A 161 0.11 -6.63 -10.95
N ALA A 162 0.60 -7.46 -10.02
CA ALA A 162 0.48 -8.91 -10.07
C ALA A 162 -0.35 -9.42 -8.89
N LEU A 163 -1.63 -9.71 -9.15
CA LEU A 163 -2.55 -10.31 -8.19
C LEU A 163 -2.13 -11.75 -7.89
N LYS A 164 -1.91 -12.08 -6.61
CA LYS A 164 -1.48 -13.42 -6.16
C LYS A 164 -2.58 -14.17 -5.45
N LYS A 165 -3.33 -13.46 -4.59
CA LYS A 165 -4.42 -14.00 -3.78
C LYS A 165 -5.49 -12.94 -3.58
N SER A 166 -6.75 -13.37 -3.51
CA SER A 166 -7.88 -12.48 -3.23
C SER A 166 -7.89 -12.02 -1.77
N VAL A 167 -8.38 -10.80 -1.55
CA VAL A 167 -8.65 -10.20 -0.25
C VAL A 167 -10.17 -10.12 -0.11
N LYS A 168 -10.69 -10.39 1.09
CA LYS A 168 -12.12 -10.20 1.39
C LYS A 168 -12.39 -8.72 1.59
N VAL A 169 -13.59 -8.26 1.23
CA VAL A 169 -14.05 -6.94 1.64
C VAL A 169 -14.00 -6.80 3.17
N ASP A 170 -13.81 -5.58 3.64
CA ASP A 170 -13.55 -5.17 5.04
C ASP A 170 -12.26 -5.70 5.67
N SER A 171 -11.33 -6.24 4.87
CA SER A 171 -10.01 -6.63 5.37
C SER A 171 -9.07 -5.44 5.50
N ILE A 172 -8.27 -5.43 6.56
CA ILE A 172 -7.10 -4.55 6.70
C ILE A 172 -5.85 -5.38 6.47
N VAL A 173 -5.03 -4.96 5.51
CA VAL A 173 -3.79 -5.65 5.12
C VAL A 173 -2.60 -4.71 5.23
N LYS A 174 -1.39 -5.25 5.25
CA LYS A 174 -0.16 -4.46 5.24
C LYS A 174 0.23 -4.14 3.80
N ILE A 175 0.55 -2.88 3.53
CA ILE A 175 1.23 -2.46 2.31
C ILE A 175 2.63 -1.95 2.65
N GLU A 176 3.62 -2.34 1.84
CA GLU A 176 5.01 -1.90 1.95
C GLU A 176 5.53 -1.51 0.56
N ALA A 177 6.24 -0.38 0.47
CA ALA A 177 6.88 0.12 -0.74
C ALA A 177 8.36 0.46 -0.48
N TRP A 178 9.22 0.20 -1.48
CA TRP A 178 10.65 0.47 -1.41
C TRP A 178 11.26 0.70 -2.80
N VAL A 179 12.35 1.46 -2.85
CA VAL A 179 13.12 1.64 -4.09
C VAL A 179 13.92 0.37 -4.38
N LYS A 180 13.71 -0.23 -5.55
CA LYS A 180 14.46 -1.39 -6.04
C LYS A 180 15.73 -0.97 -6.77
N LYS A 181 15.66 0.10 -7.56
CA LYS A 181 16.81 0.69 -8.26
C LYS A 181 16.53 2.12 -8.67
N ARG A 182 17.59 2.88 -8.89
CA ARG A 182 17.56 4.21 -9.50
C ARG A 182 18.28 4.19 -10.85
N GLU A 183 17.77 4.93 -11.83
CA GLU A 183 18.41 5.11 -13.13
C GLU A 183 18.61 6.60 -13.43
N GLY A 184 19.86 7.06 -13.29
CA GLY A 184 20.19 8.48 -13.42
C GLY A 184 19.60 9.32 -12.30
N ALA A 185 19.51 10.64 -12.50
CA ALA A 185 19.17 11.55 -11.41
C ALA A 185 17.69 11.49 -10.97
N ARG A 186 16.77 11.11 -11.88
CA ARG A 186 15.32 11.33 -11.69
C ARG A 186 14.44 10.08 -11.78
N LYS A 187 14.97 8.92 -12.20
CA LYS A 187 14.14 7.72 -12.41
C LYS A 187 14.30 6.75 -11.24
N PHE A 188 13.19 6.38 -10.64
CA PHE A 188 13.14 5.46 -9.50
C PHE A 188 12.21 4.30 -9.81
N TRP A 189 12.74 3.09 -9.72
CA TRP A 189 11.95 1.87 -9.83
C TRP A 189 11.55 1.44 -8.43
N ILE A 190 10.26 1.41 -8.17
CA ILE A 190 9.68 1.16 -6.85
C ILE A 190 8.96 -0.17 -6.89
N SER A 191 9.24 -1.00 -5.89
CA SER A 191 8.50 -2.23 -5.64
C SER A 191 7.51 -2.00 -4.50
N VAL A 192 6.35 -2.63 -4.61
CA VAL A 192 5.29 -2.58 -3.62
C VAL A 192 4.80 -4.00 -3.36
N ARG A 193 4.42 -4.28 -2.12
CA ARG A 193 3.85 -5.56 -1.71
C ARG A 193 2.68 -5.33 -0.76
N VAL A 194 1.59 -6.05 -1.03
CA VAL A 194 0.45 -6.17 -0.12
C VAL A 194 0.45 -7.58 0.45
N CYS A 195 0.55 -7.71 1.76
CA CYS A 195 0.61 -8.99 2.46
C CYS A 195 -0.25 -9.00 3.72
N ASP A 196 -0.44 -10.21 4.24
CA ASP A 196 -1.02 -10.41 5.55
C ASP A 196 -0.07 -9.85 6.63
N PRO A 197 -0.55 -9.00 7.55
CA PRO A 197 0.30 -8.39 8.57
C PRO A 197 0.86 -9.41 9.58
N GLU A 198 0.17 -10.53 9.80
CA GLU A 198 0.63 -11.59 10.71
C GLU A 198 1.50 -12.63 9.98
N HIS A 199 1.28 -12.79 8.68
CA HIS A 199 1.98 -13.76 7.84
C HIS A 199 2.55 -13.08 6.59
N GLU A 200 3.69 -12.40 6.71
CA GLU A 200 4.25 -11.61 5.59
C GLU A 200 4.54 -12.41 4.30
N THR A 201 4.67 -13.73 4.40
CA THR A 201 4.80 -14.64 3.25
C THR A 201 3.48 -14.89 2.51
N CYS A 202 2.34 -14.58 3.13
CA CYS A 202 1.02 -14.57 2.50
C CYS A 202 0.85 -13.25 1.72
N VAL A 203 1.38 -13.25 0.50
CA VAL A 203 1.30 -12.11 -0.41
C VAL A 203 -0.03 -12.13 -1.16
N TYR A 204 -0.78 -11.04 -1.07
CA TYR A 204 -2.02 -10.82 -1.83
C TYR A 204 -1.73 -10.22 -3.20
N CYS A 205 -0.79 -9.27 -3.27
CA CYS A 205 -0.44 -8.59 -4.50
C CYS A 205 0.98 -8.05 -4.47
N GLU A 206 1.64 -8.09 -5.62
CA GLU A 206 2.93 -7.43 -5.85
C GLU A 206 2.76 -6.31 -6.88
N GLY A 207 3.49 -5.23 -6.71
CA GLY A 207 3.51 -4.08 -7.60
C GLY A 207 4.93 -3.71 -7.99
N GLU A 208 5.12 -3.29 -9.23
CA GLU A 208 6.34 -2.61 -9.67
C GLU A 208 5.97 -1.35 -10.45
N GLY A 209 6.62 -0.24 -10.14
CA GLY A 209 6.37 1.02 -10.82
C GLY A 209 7.63 1.80 -11.15
N LEU A 210 7.45 2.73 -12.08
CA LEU A 210 8.44 3.75 -12.41
C LEU A 210 7.92 5.10 -11.94
N PHE A 211 8.70 5.76 -11.11
CA PHE A 211 8.44 7.12 -10.65
C PHE A 211 9.51 8.06 -11.21
N LEU A 212 9.09 9.24 -11.68
CA LEU A 212 9.97 10.29 -12.16
C LEU A 212 9.91 11.50 -11.23
N LEU A 213 11.06 11.93 -10.72
CA LEU A 213 11.17 13.27 -10.15
C LEU A 213 11.02 14.32 -11.25
N SER A 214 10.24 15.36 -10.93
CA SER A 214 10.16 16.57 -11.72
C SER A 214 11.57 17.17 -11.85
N ALA A 215 11.89 17.73 -13.02
CA ALA A 215 13.09 18.55 -13.10
C ALA A 215 12.88 19.73 -12.15
N THR A 216 13.84 20.02 -11.28
CA THR A 216 13.81 21.25 -10.47
C THR A 216 13.55 22.40 -11.42
N GLN A 217 12.43 23.12 -11.22
CA GLN A 217 12.25 24.39 -11.93
C GLN A 217 13.35 25.31 -11.39
N SER A 218 14.36 25.56 -12.21
CA SER A 218 15.42 26.54 -11.96
C SER A 218 14.84 27.94 -11.84
#